data_AF-A0A1T5EEY9-F1
#
_entry.id   AF-A0A1T5EEY9-F1
#
_cell.length_a   1.000
_cell.length_b   1.000
_cell.length_c   1.000
_cell.angle_alpha   90.00
_cell.angle_beta   90.00
_cell.angle_gamma   90.00
#
_symmetry.space_group_name_H-M   'P 1'
#
loop_
_entity.id
_entity.type
_entity.pdbx_description
1 polymer ?
#
loop_
_entity_poly.entity_id
_entity_poly.type
_entity_poly.pdbx_seq_one_letter_code
_entity_poly.pdbx_strand_id
1 'polypeptide(L)'
;MLLIALLGFYTLVTGRITDGSARLKDGAAQASAGAGQLDDGAGKLANGASLADAGAGKLSAGAQKISSGISTKLAPGADQLQAGAGKLAEGAVKIEADVTSKLAPGVYKVDDGAQKLAAGAVQLSAALTPTPAGNAENNLADGAARLDGGAARLAGGTAALAGGTDQLKGYRGANGNPEAGTGTAALAQALELLEAAANDPVRGLVPLSVVKDKIARITAGAHKLDAGASQLQAGAQRLQDGAGQLNAGTGKLKAGFATLAGKLNSQDPGSPGVVLGTPLLADGTSRIRIGMDGVPGDPEHPGLLKAAARMTEGSSRLADGTVALNAGIKGNPADPANPGLLGGSQALASGASELSAGSTKLASGSSQLATGADKLADGNARIADGTGTLYSGAAAVSPTSLLRQSDAATALGLVAVLALGAVGAFPALRKRQAGPR
;
A
#
# COMPACT_ATOMS: atom_id res chain seq x y z
N MET A 1 -10.13 -100.26 76.59
CA MET A 1 -9.06 -99.65 75.78
C MET A 1 -9.57 -99.07 74.46
N LEU A 2 -10.31 -99.84 73.64
CA LEU A 2 -10.90 -99.33 72.37
C LEU A 2 -11.78 -98.08 72.55
N LEU A 3 -12.58 -98.02 73.62
CA LEU A 3 -13.50 -96.92 73.92
C LEU A 3 -12.79 -95.60 74.29
N ILE A 4 -11.65 -95.68 75.00
CA ILE A 4 -10.84 -94.51 75.40
C ILE A 4 -10.07 -93.96 74.20
N ALA A 5 -9.54 -94.85 73.35
CA ALA A 5 -8.89 -94.45 72.09
C ALA A 5 -9.89 -93.81 71.11
N LEU A 6 -11.11 -94.34 71.02
CA LEU A 6 -12.19 -93.75 70.22
C LEU A 6 -12.61 -92.37 70.75
N LEU A 7 -12.70 -92.21 72.07
CA LEU A 7 -13.02 -90.92 72.73
C LEU A 7 -11.89 -89.89 72.55
N GLY A 8 -10.63 -90.33 72.62
CA GLY A 8 -9.44 -89.50 72.35
C GLY A 8 -9.34 -89.08 70.88
N PHE A 9 -9.68 -89.98 69.95
CA PHE A 9 -9.77 -89.63 68.53
C PHE A 9 -10.94 -88.68 68.26
N TYR A 10 -12.09 -88.93 68.87
CA TYR A 10 -13.28 -88.09 68.73
C TYR A 10 -13.05 -86.67 69.27
N THR A 11 -12.48 -86.52 70.46
CA THR A 11 -12.08 -85.20 71.03
C THR A 11 -11.12 -84.44 70.12
N LEU A 12 -10.11 -85.13 69.60
CA LEU A 12 -9.12 -84.54 68.71
C LEU A 12 -9.76 -84.05 67.40
N VAL A 13 -10.65 -84.88 66.83
CA VAL A 13 -11.37 -84.54 65.59
C VAL A 13 -12.34 -83.37 65.83
N THR A 14 -13.15 -83.41 66.90
CA THR A 14 -14.06 -82.30 67.23
C THR A 14 -13.30 -81.02 67.52
N GLY A 15 -12.17 -81.09 68.23
CA GLY A 15 -11.31 -79.94 68.53
C GLY A 15 -10.72 -79.30 67.27
N ARG A 16 -10.20 -80.10 66.34
CA ARG A 16 -9.70 -79.62 65.05
C ARG A 16 -10.81 -79.02 64.17
N ILE A 17 -12.01 -79.60 64.22
CA ILE A 17 -13.18 -79.06 63.50
C ILE A 17 -13.59 -77.71 64.10
N THR A 18 -13.63 -77.57 65.43
CA THR A 18 -13.94 -76.28 66.07
C THR A 18 -12.89 -75.23 65.76
N ASP A 19 -11.59 -75.53 65.88
CA ASP A 19 -10.52 -74.57 65.59
C ASP A 19 -10.49 -74.18 64.10
N GLY A 20 -10.65 -75.17 63.22
CA GLY A 20 -10.75 -74.95 61.78
C GLY A 20 -11.96 -74.09 61.41
N SER A 21 -13.11 -74.34 62.03
CA SER A 21 -14.34 -73.57 61.80
C SER A 21 -14.23 -72.14 62.33
N ALA A 22 -13.59 -71.94 63.49
CA ALA A 22 -13.33 -70.61 64.03
C ALA A 22 -12.39 -69.80 63.13
N ARG A 23 -11.26 -70.39 62.71
CA ARG A 23 -10.33 -69.74 61.77
C ARG A 23 -10.97 -69.42 60.42
N LEU A 24 -11.81 -70.31 59.91
CA LEU A 24 -12.54 -70.08 58.66
C LEU A 24 -13.60 -68.98 58.83
N LYS A 25 -14.29 -68.94 59.97
CA LYS A 25 -15.21 -67.83 60.30
C LYS A 25 -14.48 -66.50 60.32
N ASP A 26 -13.34 -66.41 61.00
CA ASP A 26 -12.55 -65.18 61.09
C ASP A 26 -12.02 -64.75 59.73
N GLY A 27 -11.48 -65.70 58.94
CA GLY A 27 -11.03 -65.43 57.58
C GLY A 27 -12.17 -64.98 56.65
N ALA A 28 -13.35 -65.59 56.77
CA ALA A 28 -14.54 -65.18 56.03
C ALA A 28 -15.01 -63.78 56.44
N ALA A 29 -14.99 -63.46 57.73
CA ALA A 29 -15.32 -62.12 58.24
C ALA A 29 -14.32 -61.06 57.73
N GLN A 30 -13.02 -61.35 57.76
CA GLN A 30 -11.98 -60.47 57.22
C GLN A 30 -12.15 -60.23 55.72
N ALA A 31 -12.41 -61.29 54.95
CA ALA A 31 -12.62 -61.16 53.51
C ALA A 31 -13.95 -60.47 53.17
N SER A 32 -14.98 -60.61 54.01
CA SER A 32 -16.23 -59.83 53.90
C SER A 32 -15.97 -58.33 54.15
N ALA A 33 -15.19 -57.99 55.19
CA ALA A 33 -14.79 -56.61 55.44
C ALA A 33 -13.94 -56.02 54.30
N GLY A 34 -13.00 -56.80 53.77
CA GLY A 34 -12.20 -56.40 52.59
C GLY A 34 -13.06 -56.21 51.34
N ALA A 35 -14.08 -57.05 51.14
CA ALA A 35 -15.06 -56.88 50.07
C ALA A 35 -15.90 -55.60 50.25
N GLY A 36 -16.31 -55.27 51.49
CA GLY A 36 -16.97 -53.99 51.78
C GLY A 36 -16.08 -52.77 51.48
N GLN A 37 -14.79 -52.83 51.80
CA GLN A 37 -13.85 -51.75 51.43
C GLN A 37 -13.68 -51.61 49.91
N LEU A 38 -13.69 -52.73 49.19
CA LEU A 38 -13.64 -52.74 47.73
C LEU A 38 -14.91 -52.14 47.13
N ASP A 39 -16.08 -52.46 47.68
CA ASP A 39 -17.36 -51.86 47.29
C ASP A 39 -17.34 -50.33 47.45
N ASP A 40 -16.99 -49.84 48.65
CA ASP A 40 -16.87 -48.41 48.94
C ASP A 40 -15.90 -47.71 47.98
N GLY A 41 -14.75 -48.34 47.72
CA GLY A 41 -13.74 -47.83 46.79
C GLY A 41 -14.24 -47.76 45.35
N ALA A 42 -14.92 -48.82 44.90
CA ALA A 42 -15.52 -48.90 43.58
C ALA A 42 -16.68 -47.89 43.41
N GLY A 43 -17.51 -47.69 44.43
CA GLY A 43 -18.54 -46.66 44.47
C GLY A 43 -17.98 -45.25 44.37
N LYS A 44 -16.90 -44.94 45.10
CA LYS A 44 -16.20 -43.64 45.00
C LYS A 44 -15.61 -43.43 43.61
N LEU A 45 -14.99 -44.46 43.02
CA LEU A 45 -14.45 -44.39 41.66
C LEU A 45 -15.55 -44.17 40.62
N ALA A 46 -16.70 -44.86 40.76
CA ALA A 46 -17.86 -44.66 39.89
C ALA A 46 -18.36 -43.22 39.95
N ASN A 47 -18.52 -42.67 41.16
CA ASN A 47 -18.93 -41.28 41.35
C ASN A 47 -17.94 -40.28 40.74
N GLY A 48 -16.63 -40.50 40.95
CA GLY A 48 -15.58 -39.68 40.35
C GLY A 48 -15.61 -39.72 38.82
N ALA A 49 -15.82 -40.90 38.25
CA ALA A 49 -15.95 -41.08 36.80
C ALA A 49 -17.21 -40.39 36.25
N SER A 50 -18.35 -40.44 36.95
CA SER A 50 -19.55 -39.68 36.56
C SER A 50 -19.35 -38.16 36.60
N LEU A 51 -18.59 -37.64 37.58
CA LEU A 51 -18.23 -36.22 37.62
C LEU A 51 -17.30 -35.83 36.46
N ALA A 52 -16.32 -36.67 36.14
CA ALA A 52 -15.43 -36.47 35.00
C ALA A 52 -16.21 -36.48 33.68
N ASP A 53 -17.17 -37.39 33.51
CA ASP A 53 -18.07 -37.45 32.37
C ASP A 53 -18.87 -36.15 32.20
N ALA A 54 -19.49 -35.67 33.28
CA ALA A 54 -20.25 -34.41 33.27
C ALA A 54 -19.35 -33.20 32.92
N GLY A 55 -18.11 -33.17 33.44
CA GLY A 55 -17.13 -32.14 33.12
C GLY A 55 -16.69 -32.19 31.64
N ALA A 56 -16.43 -33.39 31.13
CA ALA A 56 -16.04 -33.63 29.75
C ALA A 56 -17.17 -33.25 28.77
N GLY A 57 -18.43 -33.56 29.11
CA GLY A 57 -19.60 -33.12 28.34
C GLY A 57 -19.73 -31.59 28.25
N LYS A 58 -19.50 -30.89 29.37
CA LYS A 58 -19.48 -29.41 29.38
C LYS A 58 -18.34 -28.84 28.54
N LEU A 59 -17.15 -29.44 28.61
CA LEU A 59 -16.00 -29.04 27.80
C LEU A 59 -16.26 -29.24 26.30
N SER A 60 -16.82 -30.39 25.92
CA SER A 60 -17.20 -30.70 24.53
C SER A 60 -18.20 -29.67 24.00
N ALA A 61 -19.27 -29.40 24.76
CA ALA A 61 -20.27 -28.40 24.37
C ALA A 61 -19.67 -26.97 24.25
N GLY A 62 -18.75 -26.60 25.14
CA GLY A 62 -18.03 -25.32 25.06
C GLY A 62 -17.16 -25.23 23.81
N ALA A 63 -16.39 -26.28 23.52
CA ALA A 63 -15.53 -26.36 22.34
C ALA A 63 -16.34 -26.31 21.03
N GLN A 64 -17.50 -26.98 20.98
CA GLN A 64 -18.43 -26.91 19.84
C GLN A 64 -18.99 -25.50 19.64
N LYS A 65 -19.34 -24.78 20.71
CA LYS A 65 -19.78 -23.37 20.62
C LYS A 65 -18.69 -22.48 20.05
N ILE A 66 -17.44 -22.66 20.48
CA ILE A 66 -16.28 -21.93 19.94
C ILE A 66 -16.12 -22.26 18.46
N SER A 67 -16.11 -23.53 18.10
CA SER A 67 -15.99 -23.99 16.70
C SER A 67 -17.07 -23.39 15.80
N SER A 68 -18.32 -23.39 16.26
CA SER A 68 -19.45 -22.78 15.57
C SER A 68 -19.28 -21.27 15.42
N GLY A 69 -18.90 -20.56 16.49
CA GLY A 69 -18.64 -19.12 16.44
C GLY A 69 -17.51 -18.75 15.48
N ILE A 70 -16.46 -19.56 15.43
CA ILE A 70 -15.37 -19.40 14.46
C ILE A 70 -15.91 -19.59 13.04
N SER A 71 -16.62 -20.69 12.78
CA SER A 71 -17.05 -21.06 11.43
C SER A 71 -18.12 -20.12 10.86
N THR A 72 -19.01 -19.62 11.70
CA THR A 72 -20.19 -18.85 11.27
C THR A 72 -19.99 -17.33 11.35
N LYS A 73 -19.01 -16.85 12.12
CA LYS A 73 -18.79 -15.41 12.32
C LYS A 73 -17.36 -14.99 12.05
N LEU A 74 -16.39 -15.56 12.78
CA LEU A 74 -15.02 -15.09 12.73
C LEU A 74 -14.36 -15.34 11.37
N ALA A 75 -14.52 -16.56 10.83
CA ALA A 75 -13.90 -16.95 9.57
C ALA A 75 -14.51 -16.20 8.36
N PRO A 76 -15.85 -16.04 8.24
CA PRO A 76 -16.42 -15.17 7.21
C PRO A 76 -16.02 -13.70 7.35
N GLY A 77 -15.94 -13.18 8.57
CA GLY A 77 -15.47 -11.81 8.82
C GLY A 77 -14.00 -11.60 8.42
N ALA A 78 -13.15 -12.60 8.68
CA ALA A 78 -11.75 -12.59 8.24
C ALA A 78 -11.63 -12.64 6.70
N ASP A 79 -12.48 -13.41 6.01
CA ASP A 79 -12.53 -13.41 4.54
C ASP A 79 -12.92 -12.04 3.98
N GLN A 80 -13.92 -11.39 4.57
CA GLN A 80 -14.33 -10.05 4.17
C GLN A 80 -13.22 -9.03 4.39
N LEU A 81 -12.54 -9.10 5.53
CA LEU A 81 -11.40 -8.23 5.84
C LEU A 81 -10.25 -8.46 4.85
N GLN A 82 -9.91 -9.72 4.56
CA GLN A 82 -8.88 -10.07 3.58
C GLN A 82 -9.23 -9.56 2.17
N ALA A 83 -10.47 -9.76 1.73
CA ALA A 83 -10.93 -9.25 0.44
C ALA A 83 -10.90 -7.71 0.37
N GLY A 84 -11.27 -7.04 1.48
CA GLY A 84 -11.17 -5.58 1.61
C GLY A 84 -9.72 -5.08 1.56
N ALA A 85 -8.81 -5.74 2.27
CA ALA A 85 -7.39 -5.41 2.26
C ALA A 85 -6.76 -5.65 0.88
N GLY A 86 -7.15 -6.72 0.17
CA GLY A 86 -6.74 -6.96 -1.22
C GLY A 86 -7.17 -5.84 -2.16
N LYS A 87 -8.44 -5.41 -2.09
CA LYS A 87 -8.94 -4.27 -2.89
C LYS A 87 -8.22 -2.97 -2.55
N LEU A 88 -7.90 -2.73 -1.28
CA LEU A 88 -7.13 -1.56 -0.86
C LEU A 88 -5.72 -1.59 -1.46
N ALA A 89 -5.05 -2.74 -1.42
CA ALA A 89 -3.72 -2.92 -2.02
C ALA A 89 -3.74 -2.70 -3.54
N GLU A 90 -4.70 -3.29 -4.25
CA GLU A 90 -4.89 -3.06 -5.69
C GLU A 90 -5.11 -1.57 -6.01
N GLY A 91 -5.95 -0.89 -5.21
CA GLY A 91 -6.19 0.54 -5.34
C GLY A 91 -4.93 1.38 -5.10
N ALA A 92 -4.13 1.02 -4.10
CA ALA A 92 -2.86 1.70 -3.80
C ALA A 92 -1.84 1.56 -4.94
N VAL A 93 -1.67 0.34 -5.47
CA VAL A 93 -0.83 0.08 -6.65
C VAL A 93 -1.28 0.93 -7.85
N LYS A 94 -2.58 1.03 -8.07
CA LYS A 94 -3.12 1.85 -9.17
C LYS A 94 -2.81 3.34 -8.97
N ILE A 95 -2.98 3.86 -7.76
CA ILE A 95 -2.66 5.27 -7.43
C ILE A 95 -1.17 5.53 -7.65
N GLU A 96 -0.29 4.67 -7.16
CA GLU A 96 1.15 4.79 -7.36
C GLU A 96 1.52 4.78 -8.85
N ALA A 97 0.91 3.88 -9.63
CA ALA A 97 1.11 3.81 -11.07
C ALA A 97 0.63 5.08 -11.78
N ASP A 98 -0.54 5.61 -11.44
CA ASP A 98 -1.08 6.84 -12.05
C ASP A 98 -0.25 8.08 -11.66
N VAL A 99 0.21 8.17 -10.41
CA VAL A 99 1.11 9.24 -9.96
C VAL A 99 2.42 9.20 -10.74
N THR A 100 3.03 8.02 -10.85
CA THR A 100 4.35 7.85 -11.47
C THR A 100 4.32 7.98 -12.99
N SER A 101 3.30 7.42 -13.65
CA SER A 101 3.26 7.34 -15.12
C SER A 101 2.51 8.48 -15.80
N LYS A 102 1.65 9.21 -15.06
CA LYS A 102 0.82 10.28 -15.65
C LYS A 102 1.08 11.62 -14.97
N LEU A 103 0.91 11.69 -13.65
CA LEU A 103 0.92 12.97 -12.95
C LEU A 103 2.33 13.57 -12.87
N ALA A 104 3.33 12.81 -12.42
CA ALA A 104 4.70 13.30 -12.28
C ALA A 104 5.30 13.78 -13.62
N PRO A 105 5.18 13.04 -14.75
CA PRO A 105 5.63 13.53 -16.05
C PRO A 105 4.92 14.82 -16.49
N GLY A 106 3.63 14.97 -16.16
CA GLY A 106 2.88 16.20 -16.41
C GLY A 106 3.44 17.38 -15.63
N VAL A 107 3.70 17.20 -14.34
CA VAL A 107 4.33 18.22 -13.48
C VAL A 107 5.71 18.61 -14.01
N TYR A 108 6.54 17.64 -14.41
CA TYR A 108 7.86 17.92 -14.94
C TYR A 108 7.82 18.73 -16.24
N LYS A 109 6.90 18.38 -17.16
CA LYS A 109 6.71 19.11 -18.42
C LYS A 109 6.24 20.55 -18.21
N VAL A 110 5.30 20.75 -17.29
CA VAL A 110 4.78 22.08 -16.98
C VAL A 110 5.87 22.96 -16.39
N ASP A 111 6.66 22.44 -15.45
CA ASP A 111 7.77 23.21 -14.88
C ASP A 111 8.87 23.52 -15.90
N ASP A 112 9.29 22.54 -16.72
CA ASP A 112 10.25 22.78 -17.82
C ASP A 112 9.73 23.83 -18.82
N GLY A 113 8.45 23.76 -19.17
CA GLY A 113 7.79 24.74 -20.02
C GLY A 113 7.77 26.14 -19.41
N ALA A 114 7.47 26.27 -18.12
CA ALA A 114 7.47 27.55 -17.40
C ALA A 114 8.87 28.17 -17.34
N GLN A 115 9.90 27.37 -17.06
CA GLN A 115 11.30 27.81 -17.06
C GLN A 115 11.75 28.29 -18.45
N LYS A 116 11.40 27.55 -19.51
CA LYS A 116 11.69 27.94 -20.91
C LYS A 116 10.96 29.22 -21.30
N LEU A 117 9.69 29.35 -20.91
CA LEU A 117 8.91 30.56 -21.17
C LEU A 117 9.51 31.77 -20.47
N ALA A 118 9.96 31.62 -19.22
CA ALA A 118 10.64 32.68 -18.49
C ALA A 118 11.95 33.11 -19.17
N ALA A 119 12.79 32.15 -19.58
CA ALA A 119 14.01 32.44 -20.32
C ALA A 119 13.72 33.17 -21.65
N GLY A 120 12.72 32.71 -22.40
CA GLY A 120 12.31 33.34 -23.66
C GLY A 120 11.77 34.76 -23.48
N ALA A 121 11.01 35.01 -22.41
CA ALA A 121 10.50 36.35 -22.08
C ALA A 121 11.65 37.34 -21.80
N VAL A 122 12.67 36.91 -21.04
CA VAL A 122 13.88 37.71 -20.78
C VAL A 122 14.65 37.99 -22.07
N GLN A 123 14.83 36.99 -22.93
CA GLN A 123 15.50 37.16 -24.22
C GLN A 123 14.77 38.14 -25.14
N LEU A 124 13.44 38.02 -25.25
CA LEU A 124 12.62 38.92 -26.05
C LEU A 124 12.69 40.37 -25.51
N SER A 125 12.62 40.52 -24.19
CA SER A 125 12.77 41.83 -23.54
C SER A 125 14.14 42.46 -23.85
N ALA A 126 15.22 41.68 -23.74
CA ALA A 126 16.56 42.14 -24.06
C ALA A 126 16.68 42.56 -25.54
N ALA A 127 16.08 41.81 -26.45
CA ALA A 127 16.09 42.10 -27.89
C ALA A 127 15.30 43.38 -28.27
N LEU A 128 14.34 43.79 -27.45
CA LEU A 128 13.49 44.97 -27.66
C LEU A 128 13.94 46.21 -26.88
N THR A 129 14.95 46.07 -26.03
CA THR A 129 15.48 47.16 -25.21
C THR A 129 16.77 47.68 -25.83
N PRO A 130 16.86 48.97 -26.22
CA PRO A 130 18.09 49.53 -26.78
C PRO A 130 19.26 49.38 -25.82
N THR A 131 20.44 49.07 -26.36
CA THR A 131 21.68 49.05 -25.58
C THR A 131 22.38 50.41 -25.63
N PRO A 132 23.23 50.75 -24.63
CA PRO A 132 24.00 51.98 -24.66
C PRO A 132 24.93 52.10 -25.89
N ALA A 133 25.43 50.97 -26.40
CA ALA A 133 26.29 50.94 -27.58
C ALA A 133 25.51 51.07 -28.90
N GLY A 134 24.20 50.78 -28.88
CA GLY A 134 23.32 50.90 -30.03
C GLY A 134 23.66 49.95 -31.19
N ASN A 135 24.44 48.90 -30.94
CA ASN A 135 24.97 48.02 -31.98
C ASN A 135 25.03 46.53 -31.58
N ALA A 136 24.31 46.13 -30.52
CA ALA A 136 24.31 44.75 -30.07
C ALA A 136 23.76 43.80 -31.14
N GLU A 137 24.38 42.63 -31.27
CA GLU A 137 23.89 41.56 -32.14
C GLU A 137 22.54 41.05 -31.64
N ASN A 138 21.65 40.74 -32.58
CA ASN A 138 20.28 40.24 -32.31
C ASN A 138 19.41 41.18 -31.45
N ASN A 139 19.77 42.46 -31.35
CA ASN A 139 18.94 43.47 -30.72
C ASN A 139 18.15 44.24 -31.78
N LEU A 140 16.83 44.04 -31.81
CA LEU A 140 15.95 44.68 -32.79
C LEU A 140 15.85 46.19 -32.57
N ALA A 141 15.90 46.65 -31.32
CA ALA A 141 15.82 48.06 -31.00
C ALA A 141 17.07 48.83 -31.47
N ASP A 142 18.25 48.26 -31.27
CA ASP A 142 19.53 48.77 -31.80
C ASP A 142 19.54 48.76 -33.33
N GLY A 143 19.05 47.67 -33.94
CA GLY A 143 18.89 47.58 -35.39
C GLY A 143 17.99 48.69 -35.94
N ALA A 144 16.86 48.96 -35.30
CA ALA A 144 15.96 50.05 -35.67
C ALA A 144 16.60 51.43 -35.48
N ALA A 145 17.37 51.65 -34.41
CA ALA A 145 18.11 52.89 -34.18
C ALA A 145 19.20 53.12 -35.24
N ARG A 146 19.93 52.07 -35.63
CA ARG A 146 20.94 52.13 -36.70
C ARG A 146 20.32 52.43 -38.05
N LEU A 147 19.19 51.81 -38.38
CA LEU A 147 18.47 52.06 -39.63
C LEU A 147 17.94 53.49 -39.68
N ASP A 148 17.43 54.00 -38.56
CA ASP A 148 16.96 55.38 -38.40
C ASP A 148 18.09 56.40 -38.64
N GLY A 149 19.25 56.18 -38.01
CA GLY A 149 20.44 57.02 -38.23
C GLY A 149 20.98 56.93 -39.66
N GLY A 150 20.93 55.76 -40.29
CA GLY A 150 21.25 55.57 -41.70
C GLY A 150 20.31 56.35 -42.63
N ALA A 151 19.01 56.31 -42.36
CA ALA A 151 18.00 57.06 -43.12
C ALA A 151 18.21 58.58 -42.98
N ALA A 152 18.53 59.06 -41.77
CA ALA A 152 18.84 60.48 -41.54
C ALA A 152 20.10 60.93 -42.30
N ARG A 153 21.15 60.09 -42.31
CA ARG A 153 22.38 60.35 -43.10
C ARG A 153 22.10 60.37 -44.59
N LEU A 154 21.28 59.45 -45.09
CA LEU A 154 20.87 59.41 -46.50
C LEU A 154 20.11 60.69 -46.87
N ALA A 155 19.14 61.11 -46.04
CA ALA A 155 18.38 62.33 -46.23
C ALA A 155 19.28 63.58 -46.25
N GLY A 156 20.25 63.66 -45.34
CA GLY A 156 21.24 64.75 -45.32
C GLY A 156 22.13 64.75 -46.56
N GLY A 157 22.57 63.58 -47.02
CA GLY A 157 23.36 63.44 -48.25
C GLY A 157 22.59 63.84 -49.51
N THR A 158 21.30 63.47 -49.61
CA THR A 158 20.45 63.90 -50.73
C THR A 158 20.15 65.38 -50.71
N ALA A 159 19.99 65.98 -49.53
CA ALA A 159 19.82 67.43 -49.40
C ALA A 159 21.07 68.17 -49.88
N ALA A 160 22.27 67.69 -49.50
CA ALA A 160 23.52 68.25 -49.97
C ALA A 160 23.69 68.10 -51.49
N LEU A 161 23.31 66.93 -52.05
CA LEU A 161 23.33 66.69 -53.49
C LEU A 161 22.37 67.64 -54.24
N ALA A 162 21.15 67.82 -53.73
CA ALA A 162 20.16 68.73 -54.28
C ALA A 162 20.69 70.19 -54.30
N GLY A 163 21.25 70.64 -53.17
CA GLY A 163 21.88 71.97 -53.09
C GLY A 163 23.06 72.15 -54.05
N GLY A 164 23.88 71.10 -54.25
CA GLY A 164 24.95 71.10 -55.24
C GLY A 164 24.43 71.18 -56.68
N THR A 165 23.33 70.48 -57.00
CA THR A 165 22.69 70.60 -58.33
C THR A 165 22.05 71.96 -58.56
N ASP A 166 21.49 72.59 -57.53
CA ASP A 166 20.96 73.96 -57.61
C ASP A 166 22.09 74.97 -57.88
N GLN A 167 23.23 74.82 -57.21
CA GLN A 167 24.43 75.63 -57.49
C GLN A 167 24.97 75.42 -58.90
N LEU A 168 24.99 74.17 -59.39
CA LEU A 168 25.46 73.84 -60.74
C LEU A 168 24.58 74.45 -61.83
N LYS A 169 23.25 74.37 -61.66
CA LYS A 169 22.29 75.04 -62.55
C LYS A 169 22.48 76.55 -62.54
N GLY A 170 22.57 77.12 -61.33
CA GLY A 170 22.67 78.56 -61.12
C GLY A 170 21.47 79.30 -61.69
N TYR A 171 21.63 80.61 -61.91
CA TYR A 171 20.60 81.46 -62.48
C TYR A 171 21.16 82.29 -63.64
N ARG A 172 20.33 82.59 -64.64
CA ARG A 172 20.69 83.56 -65.68
C ARG A 172 20.88 84.94 -65.04
N GLY A 173 21.84 85.70 -65.55
CA GLY A 173 22.05 87.07 -65.10
C GLY A 173 20.97 88.01 -65.64
N ALA A 174 20.63 89.01 -64.83
CA ALA A 174 19.61 90.01 -65.15
C ALA A 174 19.99 90.83 -66.39
N ASN A 175 18.98 91.32 -67.11
CA ASN A 175 19.12 92.22 -68.26
C ASN A 175 20.00 91.69 -69.40
N GLY A 176 20.06 90.37 -69.58
CA GLY A 176 20.90 89.78 -70.62
C GLY A 176 22.40 89.82 -70.32
N ASN A 177 22.81 90.14 -69.08
CA ASN A 177 24.22 90.14 -68.70
C ASN A 177 24.61 88.79 -68.05
N PRO A 178 25.36 87.90 -68.72
CA PRO A 178 25.75 86.61 -68.16
C PRO A 178 26.72 86.72 -66.97
N GLU A 179 27.47 87.82 -66.84
CA GLU A 179 28.39 88.03 -65.69
C GLU A 179 27.63 88.23 -64.37
N ALA A 180 26.36 88.61 -64.44
CA ALA A 180 25.47 88.74 -63.30
C ALA A 180 24.75 87.43 -62.94
N GLY A 181 25.00 86.34 -63.67
CA GLY A 181 24.43 85.02 -63.42
C GLY A 181 25.45 84.03 -62.85
N THR A 182 24.99 82.80 -62.58
CA THR A 182 25.84 81.70 -62.10
C THR A 182 25.56 80.39 -62.82
N GLY A 183 26.49 79.43 -62.71
CA GLY A 183 26.30 78.05 -63.15
C GLY A 183 26.14 77.88 -64.66
N THR A 184 25.47 76.79 -65.05
CA THR A 184 25.22 76.45 -66.45
C THR A 184 24.23 77.40 -67.11
N ALA A 185 23.31 78.01 -66.35
CA ALA A 185 22.38 78.99 -66.85
C ALA A 185 23.07 80.26 -67.37
N ALA A 186 24.05 80.79 -66.63
CA ALA A 186 24.86 81.94 -67.05
C ALA A 186 25.80 81.60 -68.20
N LEU A 187 26.42 80.42 -68.18
CA LEU A 187 27.26 79.93 -69.28
C LEU A 187 26.44 79.80 -70.58
N ALA A 188 25.25 79.21 -70.51
CA ALA A 188 24.34 79.10 -71.66
C ALA A 188 23.97 80.49 -72.19
N GLN A 189 23.63 81.44 -71.31
CA GLN A 189 23.32 82.82 -71.69
C GLN A 189 24.52 83.54 -72.35
N ALA A 190 25.75 83.32 -71.86
CA ALA A 190 26.95 83.89 -72.47
C ALA A 190 27.21 83.34 -73.88
N LEU A 191 27.01 82.03 -74.06
CA LEU A 191 27.21 81.37 -75.34
C LEU A 191 26.12 81.75 -76.35
N GLU A 192 24.86 81.90 -75.91
CA GLU A 192 23.74 82.42 -76.72
C GLU A 192 24.06 83.83 -77.26
N LEU A 193 24.60 84.72 -76.42
CA LEU A 193 25.00 86.08 -76.82
C LEU A 193 26.20 86.09 -77.76
N LEU A 194 27.19 85.23 -77.54
CA LEU A 194 28.37 85.09 -78.39
C LEU A 194 27.99 84.52 -79.77
N GLU A 195 27.07 83.56 -79.82
CA GLU A 195 26.52 83.01 -81.05
C GLU A 195 25.72 84.08 -81.82
N ALA A 196 24.90 84.88 -81.12
CA ALA A 196 24.20 86.02 -81.72
C ALA A 196 25.18 87.06 -82.31
N ALA A 197 26.24 87.42 -81.57
CA ALA A 197 27.28 88.33 -82.04
C ALA A 197 28.08 87.77 -83.23
N ALA A 198 28.32 86.46 -83.28
CA ALA A 198 28.97 85.79 -84.40
C ALA A 198 28.07 85.71 -85.66
N ASN A 199 26.75 85.85 -85.51
CA ASN A 199 25.78 85.84 -86.60
C ASN A 199 25.42 87.24 -87.12
N ASP A 200 26.01 88.31 -86.56
CA ASP A 200 25.84 89.69 -87.04
C ASP A 200 26.52 89.88 -88.42
N PRO A 201 25.76 90.20 -89.49
CA PRO A 201 26.28 90.33 -90.84
C PRO A 201 27.16 91.58 -91.09
N VAL A 202 27.28 92.51 -90.13
CA VAL A 202 27.90 93.83 -90.35
C VAL A 202 29.42 93.84 -90.07
N ARG A 203 29.99 92.85 -89.37
CA ARG A 203 31.42 92.83 -88.97
C ARG A 203 32.23 91.74 -89.71
N GLY A 204 32.70 92.05 -90.91
CA GLY A 204 33.46 91.14 -91.77
C GLY A 204 34.90 90.83 -91.34
N LEU A 205 35.10 89.85 -90.44
CA LEU A 205 36.42 89.28 -90.15
C LEU A 205 36.40 87.73 -90.15
N VAL A 206 37.01 87.11 -91.18
CA VAL A 206 37.64 85.75 -91.21
C VAL A 206 36.69 84.54 -91.01
N PRO A 207 36.95 83.30 -91.53
CA PRO A 207 35.94 82.24 -91.50
C PRO A 207 35.72 81.70 -90.08
N LEU A 208 34.72 82.26 -89.40
CA LEU A 208 34.25 81.89 -88.07
C LEU A 208 33.49 80.55 -88.05
N SER A 209 33.32 79.83 -89.16
CA SER A 209 32.52 78.59 -89.20
C SER A 209 32.99 77.56 -88.16
N VAL A 210 34.30 77.35 -88.02
CA VAL A 210 34.87 76.43 -87.01
C VAL A 210 34.66 76.92 -85.57
N VAL A 211 34.67 78.24 -85.36
CA VAL A 211 34.44 78.86 -84.03
C VAL A 211 32.95 78.81 -83.67
N LYS A 212 32.05 79.04 -84.64
CA LYS A 212 30.60 78.88 -84.51
C LYS A 212 30.23 77.44 -84.16
N ASP A 213 30.77 76.46 -84.88
CA ASP A 213 30.55 75.04 -84.59
C ASP A 213 31.04 74.66 -83.18
N LYS A 214 32.18 75.21 -82.73
CA LYS A 214 32.69 74.98 -81.37
C LYS A 214 31.79 75.63 -80.32
N ILE A 215 31.32 76.86 -80.54
CA ILE A 215 30.38 77.56 -79.64
C ILE A 215 29.08 76.77 -79.54
N ALA A 216 28.45 76.41 -80.66
CA ALA A 216 27.22 75.62 -80.69
C ALA A 216 27.37 74.27 -79.98
N ARG A 217 28.52 73.59 -80.14
CA ARG A 217 28.83 72.35 -79.40
C ARG A 217 28.98 72.58 -77.89
N ILE A 218 29.56 73.69 -77.46
CA ILE A 218 29.68 74.05 -76.04
C ILE A 218 28.29 74.44 -75.49
N THR A 219 27.47 75.18 -76.23
CA THR A 219 26.07 75.52 -75.87
C THR A 219 25.24 74.24 -75.70
N ALA A 220 25.32 73.33 -76.68
CA ALA A 220 24.68 72.02 -76.58
C ALA A 220 25.21 71.21 -75.39
N GLY A 221 26.50 71.31 -75.08
CA GLY A 221 27.11 70.73 -73.87
C GLY A 221 26.56 71.33 -72.58
N ALA A 222 26.39 72.65 -72.51
CA ALA A 222 25.83 73.37 -71.36
C ALA A 222 24.35 73.00 -71.14
N HIS A 223 23.56 72.93 -72.21
CA HIS A 223 22.17 72.44 -72.13
C HIS A 223 22.09 70.98 -71.69
N LYS A 224 22.98 70.11 -72.18
CA LYS A 224 23.07 68.71 -71.71
C LYS A 224 23.43 68.63 -70.22
N LEU A 225 24.34 69.48 -69.76
CA LEU A 225 24.73 69.54 -68.36
C LEU A 225 23.57 70.04 -67.47
N ASP A 226 22.83 71.06 -67.90
CA ASP A 226 21.64 71.57 -67.20
C ASP A 226 20.51 70.52 -67.14
N ALA A 227 20.27 69.82 -68.25
CA ALA A 227 19.33 68.70 -68.30
C ALA A 227 19.76 67.56 -67.36
N GLY A 228 21.05 67.22 -67.36
CA GLY A 228 21.64 66.24 -66.44
C GLY A 228 21.51 66.66 -64.97
N ALA A 229 21.77 67.92 -64.66
CA ALA A 229 21.60 68.49 -63.31
C ALA A 229 20.13 68.45 -62.88
N SER A 230 19.19 68.73 -63.80
CA SER A 230 17.75 68.59 -63.55
C SER A 230 17.33 67.16 -63.25
N GLN A 231 17.84 66.20 -64.01
CA GLN A 231 17.57 64.79 -63.77
C GLN A 231 18.16 64.34 -62.43
N LEU A 232 19.38 64.76 -62.10
CA LEU A 232 20.03 64.45 -60.84
C LEU A 232 19.28 65.07 -59.65
N GLN A 233 18.81 66.31 -59.77
CA GLN A 233 17.98 66.97 -58.76
C GLN A 233 16.66 66.22 -58.54
N ALA A 234 15.97 65.83 -59.61
CA ALA A 234 14.74 65.03 -59.51
C ALA A 234 15.01 63.67 -58.84
N GLY A 235 16.14 63.04 -59.17
CA GLY A 235 16.61 61.81 -58.51
C GLY A 235 16.92 62.01 -57.02
N ALA A 236 17.61 63.10 -56.67
CA ALA A 236 17.95 63.46 -55.30
C ALA A 236 16.69 63.72 -54.47
N GLN A 237 15.70 64.44 -55.03
CA GLN A 237 14.42 64.69 -54.38
C GLN A 237 13.66 63.38 -54.11
N ARG A 238 13.58 62.49 -55.11
CA ARG A 238 12.94 61.17 -54.93
C ARG A 238 13.63 60.33 -53.85
N LEU A 239 14.97 60.37 -53.80
CA LEU A 239 15.72 59.65 -52.78
C LEU A 239 15.56 60.29 -51.40
N GLN A 240 15.43 61.61 -51.33
CA GLN A 240 15.14 62.34 -50.09
C GLN A 240 13.75 62.01 -49.55
N ASP A 241 12.73 61.99 -50.42
CA ASP A 241 11.38 61.58 -50.06
C ASP A 241 11.37 60.13 -49.54
N GLY A 242 12.07 59.22 -50.23
CA GLY A 242 12.24 57.83 -49.80
C GLY A 242 12.99 57.69 -48.46
N ALA A 243 14.04 58.48 -48.23
CA ALA A 243 14.76 58.52 -46.96
C ALA A 243 13.88 59.06 -45.83
N GLY A 244 13.04 60.06 -46.12
CA GLY A 244 12.03 60.58 -45.18
C GLY A 244 10.97 59.54 -44.83
N GLN A 245 10.47 58.78 -45.81
CA GLN A 245 9.56 57.66 -45.57
C GLN A 245 10.20 56.56 -44.73
N LEU A 246 11.47 56.20 -45.03
CA LEU A 246 12.23 55.21 -44.26
C LEU A 246 12.41 55.67 -42.81
N ASN A 247 12.81 56.93 -42.59
CA ASN A 247 12.98 57.51 -41.26
C ASN A 247 11.66 57.53 -40.46
N ALA A 248 10.54 57.89 -41.10
CA ALA A 248 9.22 57.82 -40.48
C ALA A 248 8.84 56.36 -40.10
N GLY A 249 9.17 55.40 -40.97
CA GLY A 249 8.97 53.97 -40.72
C GLY A 249 9.79 53.45 -39.54
N THR A 250 11.07 53.80 -39.46
CA THR A 250 11.95 53.43 -38.33
C THR A 250 11.52 54.11 -37.04
N GLY A 251 11.04 55.35 -37.09
CA GLY A 251 10.42 56.04 -35.96
C GLY A 251 9.25 55.26 -35.38
N LYS A 252 8.32 54.80 -36.24
CA LYS A 252 7.19 53.95 -35.82
C LYS A 252 7.65 52.62 -35.23
N LEU A 253 8.66 51.98 -35.83
CA LEU A 253 9.20 50.71 -35.34
C LEU A 253 9.80 50.85 -33.94
N LYS A 254 10.63 51.88 -33.72
CA LYS A 254 11.20 52.18 -32.40
C LYS A 254 10.11 52.41 -31.35
N ALA A 255 9.07 53.19 -31.67
CA ALA A 255 7.95 53.45 -30.76
C ALA A 255 7.18 52.16 -30.43
N GLY A 256 6.98 51.28 -31.43
CA GLY A 256 6.37 49.96 -31.24
C GLY A 256 7.20 49.07 -30.30
N PHE A 257 8.51 49.00 -30.51
CA PHE A 257 9.42 48.25 -29.63
C PHE A 257 9.44 48.81 -28.21
N ALA A 258 9.50 50.12 -28.02
CA ALA A 258 9.43 50.75 -26.71
C ALA A 258 8.12 50.42 -25.98
N THR A 259 6.98 50.46 -26.69
CA THR A 259 5.68 50.10 -26.13
C THR A 259 5.62 48.64 -25.71
N LEU A 260 6.09 47.73 -26.58
CA LEU A 260 6.09 46.29 -26.30
C LEU A 260 7.05 45.96 -25.15
N ALA A 261 8.26 46.53 -25.13
CA ALA A 261 9.22 46.39 -24.05
C ALA A 261 8.64 46.90 -22.72
N GLY A 262 7.94 48.03 -22.72
CA GLY A 262 7.26 48.55 -21.52
C GLY A 262 6.22 47.58 -20.97
N LYS A 263 5.39 46.97 -21.84
CA LYS A 263 4.40 45.97 -21.42
C LYS A 263 5.05 44.66 -20.94
N LEU A 264 6.10 44.20 -21.61
CA LEU A 264 6.85 42.99 -21.23
C LEU A 264 7.53 43.17 -19.86
N ASN A 265 8.06 44.36 -19.58
CA ASN A 265 8.82 44.68 -18.37
C ASN A 265 7.99 45.39 -17.28
N SER A 266 6.66 45.43 -17.41
CA SER A 266 5.81 46.02 -16.36
C SER A 266 6.12 45.37 -14.99
N GLN A 267 6.38 46.20 -14.00
CA GLN A 267 6.60 45.77 -12.61
C GLN A 267 5.37 45.98 -11.72
N ASP A 268 4.23 46.36 -12.31
CA ASP A 268 2.97 46.51 -11.57
C ASP A 268 2.57 45.16 -10.94
N PRO A 269 2.48 45.04 -9.61
CA PRO A 269 2.05 43.81 -8.95
C PRO A 269 0.63 43.37 -9.33
N GLY A 270 -0.25 44.32 -9.69
CA GLY A 270 -1.63 44.04 -10.12
C GLY A 270 -1.73 43.64 -11.60
N SER A 271 -0.67 43.87 -12.38
CA SER A 271 -0.59 43.53 -13.81
C SER A 271 0.88 43.38 -14.23
N PRO A 272 1.56 42.32 -13.74
CA PRO A 272 2.97 42.12 -14.01
C PRO A 272 3.18 41.85 -15.50
N GLY A 273 4.25 42.43 -16.04
CA GLY A 273 4.70 42.14 -17.39
C GLY A 273 5.15 40.69 -17.50
N VAL A 274 5.22 40.17 -18.73
CA VAL A 274 5.59 38.77 -18.98
C VAL A 274 6.95 38.42 -18.36
N VAL A 275 7.90 39.35 -18.34
CA VAL A 275 9.25 39.15 -17.79
C VAL A 275 9.24 38.91 -16.28
N LEU A 276 8.28 39.49 -15.56
CA LEU A 276 8.10 39.26 -14.12
C LEU A 276 7.15 38.09 -13.85
N GLY A 277 6.05 38.01 -14.60
CA GLY A 277 5.02 36.99 -14.40
C GLY A 277 5.50 35.57 -14.70
N THR A 278 6.36 35.38 -15.70
CA THR A 278 6.82 34.04 -16.10
C THR A 278 7.82 33.41 -15.12
N PRO A 279 8.78 34.14 -14.50
CA PRO A 279 9.53 33.63 -13.36
C PRO A 279 8.67 33.28 -12.14
N LEU A 280 7.63 34.05 -11.84
CA LEU A 280 6.70 33.73 -10.74
C LEU A 280 5.93 32.44 -11.02
N LEU A 281 5.49 32.24 -12.27
CA LEU A 281 4.91 30.98 -12.71
C LEU A 281 5.91 29.82 -12.56
N ALA A 282 7.16 30.03 -12.98
CA ALA A 282 8.22 29.02 -12.92
C ALA A 282 8.57 28.64 -11.46
N ASP A 283 8.61 29.61 -10.54
CA ASP A 283 8.75 29.33 -9.11
C ASP A 283 7.58 28.50 -8.57
N GLY A 284 6.34 28.89 -8.93
CA GLY A 284 5.14 28.15 -8.57
C GLY A 284 5.17 26.70 -9.06
N THR A 285 5.57 26.45 -10.31
CA THR A 285 5.68 25.09 -10.86
C THR A 285 6.82 24.31 -10.22
N SER A 286 7.92 24.97 -9.85
CA SER A 286 9.03 24.33 -9.16
C SER A 286 8.65 23.90 -7.76
N ARG A 287 7.82 24.68 -7.05
CA ARG A 287 7.23 24.28 -5.76
C ARG A 287 6.29 23.08 -5.90
N ILE A 288 5.51 22.99 -6.98
CA ILE A 288 4.68 21.82 -7.28
C ILE A 288 5.57 20.59 -7.55
N ARG A 289 6.67 20.75 -8.30
CA ARG A 289 7.65 19.68 -8.52
C ARG A 289 8.26 19.21 -7.20
N ILE A 290 8.65 20.12 -6.30
CA ILE A 290 9.12 19.77 -4.96
C ILE A 290 8.04 19.01 -4.17
N GLY A 291 6.77 19.39 -4.28
CA GLY A 291 5.67 18.62 -3.68
C GLY A 291 5.53 17.20 -4.24
N MET A 292 5.85 17.01 -5.52
CA MET A 292 5.86 15.69 -6.18
C MET A 292 7.03 14.82 -5.72
N ASP A 293 8.25 15.36 -5.73
CA ASP A 293 9.50 14.63 -5.51
C ASP A 293 9.91 14.54 -4.04
N GLY A 294 9.42 15.48 -3.24
CA GLY A 294 9.82 15.73 -1.87
C GLY A 294 10.86 16.84 -1.76
N VAL A 295 11.02 17.35 -0.54
CA VAL A 295 12.08 18.31 -0.23
C VAL A 295 13.42 17.55 -0.22
N PRO A 296 14.42 17.95 -1.03
CA PRO A 296 15.69 17.26 -1.10
C PRO A 296 16.37 17.18 0.27
N GLY A 297 16.77 15.97 0.67
CA GLY A 297 17.45 15.73 1.96
C GLY A 297 16.52 15.71 3.18
N ASP A 298 15.21 15.92 3.02
CA ASP A 298 14.26 15.96 4.12
C ASP A 298 13.34 14.73 4.11
N PRO A 299 13.52 13.78 5.05
CA PRO A 299 12.68 12.60 5.15
C PRO A 299 11.26 12.88 5.69
N GLU A 300 11.02 14.01 6.36
CA GLU A 300 9.70 14.41 6.85
C GLU A 300 8.79 14.92 5.73
N HIS A 301 9.39 15.38 4.62
CA HIS A 301 8.69 15.86 3.43
C HIS A 301 9.04 15.02 2.19
N PRO A 302 8.63 13.73 2.14
CA PRO A 302 9.09 12.78 1.14
C PRO A 302 8.47 12.97 -0.25
N GLY A 303 7.47 13.84 -0.40
CA GLY A 303 6.75 14.09 -1.65
C GLY A 303 5.71 13.03 -1.98
N LEU A 304 4.88 13.35 -2.98
CA LEU A 304 3.77 12.49 -3.40
C LEU A 304 4.22 11.13 -3.96
N LEU A 305 5.33 11.09 -4.70
CA LEU A 305 5.86 9.83 -5.26
C LEU A 305 6.18 8.81 -4.16
N LYS A 306 6.93 9.23 -3.14
CA LYS A 306 7.27 8.34 -2.01
C LYS A 306 6.07 8.05 -1.12
N ALA A 307 5.15 9.01 -0.95
CA ALA A 307 3.93 8.79 -0.19
C ALA A 307 3.05 7.70 -0.85
N ALA A 308 2.91 7.72 -2.18
CA ALA A 308 2.17 6.71 -2.92
C ALA A 308 2.83 5.32 -2.78
N ALA A 309 4.16 5.23 -2.93
CA ALA A 309 4.90 3.98 -2.73
C ALA A 309 4.75 3.41 -1.31
N ARG A 310 4.83 4.26 -0.27
CA ARG A 310 4.62 3.85 1.13
C ARG A 310 3.19 3.37 1.39
N MET A 311 2.20 3.96 0.72
CA MET A 311 0.82 3.51 0.78
C MET A 311 0.65 2.12 0.16
N THR A 312 1.29 1.86 -0.98
CA THR A 312 1.34 0.52 -1.59
C THR A 312 1.99 -0.50 -0.65
N GLU A 313 3.14 -0.17 -0.07
CA GLU A 313 3.82 -1.06 0.90
C GLU A 313 2.93 -1.34 2.12
N GLY A 314 2.36 -0.30 2.72
CA GLY A 314 1.50 -0.42 3.89
C GLY A 314 0.23 -1.24 3.63
N SER A 315 -0.39 -1.05 2.47
CA SER A 315 -1.59 -1.81 2.08
C SER A 315 -1.27 -3.26 1.72
N SER A 316 -0.12 -3.53 1.09
CA SER A 316 0.36 -4.90 0.87
C SER A 316 0.61 -5.62 2.19
N ARG A 317 1.30 -4.97 3.14
CA ARG A 317 1.55 -5.52 4.48
C ARG A 317 0.25 -5.80 5.24
N LEU A 318 -0.76 -4.94 5.09
CA LEU A 318 -2.09 -5.19 5.64
C LEU A 318 -2.74 -6.43 5.00
N ALA A 319 -2.69 -6.54 3.67
CA ALA A 319 -3.22 -7.70 2.95
C ALA A 319 -2.53 -9.00 3.41
N ASP A 320 -1.19 -9.02 3.49
CA ASP A 320 -0.44 -10.18 3.99
C ASP A 320 -0.81 -10.52 5.44
N GLY A 321 -0.96 -9.50 6.29
CA GLY A 321 -1.42 -9.67 7.67
C GLY A 321 -2.81 -10.29 7.75
N THR A 322 -3.73 -9.93 6.85
CA THR A 322 -5.07 -10.54 6.80
C THR A 322 -5.06 -11.99 6.30
N VAL A 323 -4.14 -12.35 5.39
CA VAL A 323 -3.91 -13.73 4.98
C VAL A 323 -3.40 -14.56 6.16
N ALA A 324 -2.42 -14.03 6.91
CA ALA A 324 -1.89 -14.68 8.10
C ALA A 324 -2.97 -14.85 9.19
N LEU A 325 -3.82 -13.83 9.40
CA LEU A 325 -4.96 -13.92 10.30
C LEU A 325 -5.93 -15.03 9.88
N ASN A 326 -6.26 -15.11 8.59
CA ASN A 326 -7.18 -16.12 8.08
C ASN A 326 -6.60 -17.54 8.24
N ALA A 327 -5.30 -17.70 7.98
CA ALA A 327 -4.58 -18.95 8.24
C ALA A 327 -4.58 -19.32 9.74
N GLY A 328 -4.42 -18.36 10.65
CA GLY A 328 -4.53 -18.60 12.09
C GLY A 328 -5.94 -19.03 12.53
N ILE A 329 -6.98 -18.51 11.89
CA ILE A 329 -8.38 -18.85 12.20
C ILE A 329 -8.76 -20.23 11.64
N LYS A 330 -8.51 -20.45 10.35
CA LYS A 330 -8.98 -21.62 9.61
C LYS A 330 -7.99 -22.79 9.59
N GLY A 331 -6.74 -22.53 9.95
CA GLY A 331 -5.63 -23.42 9.70
C GLY A 331 -5.06 -23.25 8.30
N ASN A 332 -3.86 -23.78 8.09
CA ASN A 332 -3.25 -23.83 6.78
C ASN A 332 -3.54 -25.21 6.14
N PRO A 333 -4.29 -25.29 5.03
CA PRO A 333 -4.56 -26.56 4.36
C PRO A 333 -3.28 -27.27 3.89
N ALA A 334 -2.21 -26.52 3.62
CA ALA A 334 -0.91 -27.06 3.20
C ALA A 334 -0.04 -27.51 4.40
N ASP A 335 -0.41 -27.17 5.63
CA ASP A 335 0.31 -27.55 6.83
C ASP A 335 -0.67 -28.07 7.91
N PRO A 336 -0.93 -29.39 7.93
CA PRO A 336 -1.80 -30.02 8.92
C PRO A 336 -1.33 -29.85 10.37
N ALA A 337 -0.05 -29.52 10.61
CA ALA A 337 0.45 -29.22 11.95
C ALA A 337 -0.05 -27.86 12.46
N ASN A 338 -0.63 -27.02 11.58
CA ASN A 338 -1.28 -25.77 11.93
C ASN A 338 -2.79 -25.83 11.61
N PRO A 339 -3.60 -26.50 12.47
CA PRO A 339 -5.04 -26.64 12.28
C PRO A 339 -5.82 -25.34 12.52
N GLY A 340 -5.14 -24.28 12.94
CA GLY A 340 -5.74 -23.01 13.35
C GLY A 340 -6.69 -23.16 14.54
N LEU A 341 -7.37 -22.06 14.87
CA LEU A 341 -8.36 -22.03 15.94
C LEU A 341 -9.54 -22.97 15.65
N LEU A 342 -9.98 -23.05 14.39
CA LEU A 342 -11.09 -23.90 14.00
C LEU A 342 -10.78 -25.38 14.25
N GLY A 343 -9.69 -25.90 13.68
CA GLY A 343 -9.32 -27.30 13.86
C GLY A 343 -8.94 -27.62 15.31
N GLY A 344 -8.29 -26.68 16.02
CA GLY A 344 -8.00 -26.83 17.46
C GLY A 344 -9.26 -26.96 18.31
N SER A 345 -10.30 -26.15 18.05
CA SER A 345 -11.58 -26.24 18.76
C SER A 345 -12.34 -27.54 18.47
N GLN A 346 -12.23 -28.06 17.24
CA GLN A 346 -12.82 -29.34 16.84
C GLN A 346 -12.09 -30.50 17.52
N ALA A 347 -10.76 -30.48 17.56
CA ALA A 347 -9.95 -31.48 18.25
C ALA A 347 -10.26 -31.52 19.76
N LEU A 348 -10.42 -30.36 20.39
CA LEU A 348 -10.82 -30.27 21.80
C LEU A 348 -12.21 -30.86 22.06
N ALA A 349 -13.17 -30.61 21.17
CA ALA A 349 -14.52 -31.20 21.28
C ALA A 349 -14.49 -32.73 21.13
N SER A 350 -13.71 -33.25 20.17
CA SER A 350 -13.53 -34.69 19.97
C SER A 350 -12.88 -35.34 21.18
N GLY A 351 -11.75 -34.81 21.67
CA GLY A 351 -11.06 -35.34 22.85
C GLY A 351 -11.90 -35.30 24.13
N ALA A 352 -12.71 -34.25 24.32
CA ALA A 352 -13.65 -34.18 25.43
C ALA A 352 -14.77 -35.23 25.31
N SER A 353 -15.23 -35.51 24.09
CA SER A 353 -16.22 -36.56 23.84
C SER A 353 -15.64 -37.95 24.09
N GLU A 354 -14.38 -38.19 23.74
CA GLU A 354 -13.66 -39.43 24.06
C GLU A 354 -13.46 -39.61 25.56
N LEU A 355 -13.09 -38.54 26.28
CA LEU A 355 -12.95 -38.57 27.74
C LEU A 355 -14.28 -38.89 28.44
N SER A 356 -15.39 -38.31 27.95
CA SER A 356 -16.74 -38.62 28.42
C SER A 356 -17.08 -40.10 28.21
N ALA A 357 -16.88 -40.61 26.99
CA ALA A 357 -17.12 -42.02 26.69
C ALA A 357 -16.26 -42.98 27.56
N GLY A 358 -14.99 -42.64 27.78
CA GLY A 358 -14.10 -43.38 28.68
C GLY A 358 -14.56 -43.35 30.14
N SER A 359 -14.98 -42.18 30.63
CA SER A 359 -15.48 -41.98 31.99
C SER A 359 -16.78 -42.75 32.23
N THR A 360 -17.70 -42.76 31.25
CA THR A 360 -18.91 -43.57 31.29
C THR A 360 -18.61 -45.08 31.41
N LYS A 361 -17.61 -45.56 30.64
CA LYS A 361 -17.16 -46.96 30.74
C LYS A 361 -16.54 -47.28 32.11
N LEU A 362 -15.70 -46.37 32.64
CA LEU A 362 -15.08 -46.53 33.95
C LEU A 362 -16.12 -46.55 35.09
N ALA A 363 -17.12 -45.65 35.03
CA ALA A 363 -18.23 -45.63 35.98
C ALA A 363 -19.00 -46.95 35.95
N SER A 364 -19.37 -47.42 34.75
CA SER A 364 -20.10 -48.67 34.57
C SER A 364 -19.33 -49.88 35.10
N GLY A 365 -18.04 -49.99 34.78
CA GLY A 365 -17.17 -51.07 35.28
C GLY A 365 -16.97 -51.01 36.79
N SER A 366 -16.87 -49.81 37.36
CA SER A 366 -16.75 -49.63 38.81
C SER A 366 -18.04 -50.02 39.53
N SER A 367 -19.22 -49.68 39.00
CA SER A 367 -20.50 -50.14 39.55
C SER A 367 -20.67 -51.66 39.47
N GLN A 368 -20.14 -52.29 38.41
CA GLN A 368 -20.10 -53.76 38.31
C GLN A 368 -19.16 -54.38 39.35
N LEU A 369 -17.99 -53.75 39.60
CA LEU A 369 -17.05 -54.19 40.62
C LEU A 369 -17.64 -54.08 42.03
N ALA A 370 -18.30 -52.95 42.33
CA ALA A 370 -19.07 -52.72 43.55
C ALA A 370 -20.10 -53.84 43.78
N THR A 371 -20.97 -54.06 42.80
CA THR A 371 -21.98 -55.14 42.83
C THR A 371 -21.35 -56.54 43.03
N GLY A 372 -20.17 -56.78 42.47
CA GLY A 372 -19.43 -58.03 42.65
C GLY A 372 -18.83 -58.17 44.05
N ALA A 373 -18.32 -57.07 44.61
CA ALA A 373 -17.78 -56.98 45.95
C ALA A 373 -18.88 -57.18 47.01
N ASP A 374 -20.06 -56.57 46.83
CA ASP A 374 -21.24 -56.83 47.66
C ASP A 374 -21.61 -58.31 47.70
N LYS A 375 -21.70 -58.95 46.53
CA LYS A 375 -21.99 -60.40 46.44
C LYS A 375 -20.93 -61.25 47.14
N LEU A 376 -19.66 -60.85 47.06
CA LEU A 376 -18.58 -61.54 47.76
C LEU A 376 -18.68 -61.35 49.27
N ALA A 377 -19.01 -60.15 49.73
CA ALA A 377 -19.24 -59.84 51.14
C ALA A 377 -20.38 -60.67 51.72
N ASP A 378 -21.52 -60.74 51.01
CA ASP A 378 -22.69 -61.57 51.36
C ASP A 378 -22.36 -63.06 51.38
N GLY A 379 -21.65 -63.55 50.36
CA GLY A 379 -21.22 -64.94 50.28
C GLY A 379 -20.34 -65.33 51.47
N ASN A 380 -19.41 -64.45 51.85
CA ASN A 380 -18.52 -64.66 52.97
C ASN A 380 -19.23 -64.54 54.32
N ALA A 381 -20.21 -63.64 54.47
CA ALA A 381 -21.06 -63.58 55.64
C ALA A 381 -21.82 -64.90 55.83
N ARG A 382 -22.38 -65.46 54.75
CA ARG A 382 -23.03 -66.78 54.78
C ARG A 382 -22.08 -67.92 55.12
N ILE A 383 -20.83 -67.87 54.65
CA ILE A 383 -19.80 -68.84 55.05
C ILE A 383 -19.51 -68.71 56.55
N ALA A 384 -19.32 -67.50 57.07
CA ALA A 384 -19.06 -67.23 58.48
C ALA A 384 -20.21 -67.71 59.39
N ASP A 385 -21.46 -67.53 58.96
CA ASP A 385 -22.64 -68.02 59.68
C ASP A 385 -22.73 -69.54 59.66
N GLY A 386 -22.49 -70.15 58.49
CA GLY A 386 -22.48 -71.60 58.33
C GLY A 386 -21.38 -72.27 59.15
N THR A 387 -20.17 -71.71 59.18
CA THR A 387 -19.07 -72.21 60.00
C THR A 387 -19.27 -71.91 61.48
N GLY A 388 -19.95 -70.82 61.85
CA GLY A 388 -20.42 -70.57 63.21
C GLY A 388 -21.43 -71.62 63.68
N THR A 389 -22.33 -72.05 62.78
CA THR A 389 -23.27 -73.16 63.04
C THR A 389 -22.53 -74.49 63.20
N LEU A 390 -21.56 -74.78 62.30
CA LEU A 390 -20.73 -75.98 62.39
C LEU A 390 -19.89 -76.01 63.67
N TYR A 391 -19.27 -74.89 64.03
CA TYR A 391 -18.54 -74.71 65.28
C TYR A 391 -19.43 -75.03 66.49
N SER A 392 -20.60 -74.41 66.55
CA SER A 392 -21.55 -74.58 67.67
C SER A 392 -22.06 -76.04 67.73
N GLY A 393 -22.35 -76.65 66.59
CA GLY A 393 -22.75 -78.05 66.51
C GLY A 393 -21.64 -79.02 66.93
N ALA A 394 -20.41 -78.83 66.45
CA ALA A 394 -19.25 -79.62 66.84
C ALA A 394 -18.91 -79.47 68.32
N ALA A 395 -19.05 -78.25 68.88
CA ALA A 395 -18.88 -77.98 70.30
C ALA A 395 -20.00 -78.64 71.13
N ALA A 396 -21.24 -78.64 70.66
CA ALA A 396 -22.37 -79.26 71.36
C ALA A 396 -22.25 -80.79 71.47
N VAL A 397 -21.65 -81.44 70.47
CA VAL A 397 -21.38 -82.90 70.51
C VAL A 397 -20.02 -83.25 71.11
N SER A 398 -19.24 -82.27 71.58
CA SER A 398 -17.96 -82.56 72.22
C SER A 398 -18.18 -83.34 73.53
N PRO A 399 -17.27 -84.26 73.91
CA PRO A 399 -17.51 -85.13 75.05
C PRO A 399 -17.60 -84.39 76.38
N THR A 400 -16.98 -83.20 76.53
CA THR A 400 -17.16 -82.32 77.70
C THR A 400 -18.59 -81.77 77.81
N SER A 401 -19.27 -81.52 76.69
CA SER A 401 -20.67 -81.08 76.64
C SER A 401 -21.62 -82.25 76.90
N LEU A 402 -21.34 -83.41 76.28
CA LEU A 402 -22.11 -84.64 76.48
C LEU A 402 -22.04 -85.17 77.92
N LEU A 403 -20.90 -84.98 78.61
CA LEU A 403 -20.73 -85.28 80.04
C LEU A 403 -21.47 -84.30 80.97
N ARG A 404 -21.84 -83.11 80.48
CA ARG A 404 -22.58 -82.10 81.25
C ARG A 404 -24.10 -82.22 81.05
N GLN A 405 -24.54 -82.80 79.93
CA GLN A 405 -25.96 -83.00 79.58
C GLN A 405 -26.50 -84.39 79.96
N SER A 406 -25.65 -85.25 80.52
CA SER A 406 -26.04 -86.59 80.98
C SER A 406 -26.78 -86.53 82.33
N ASP A 407 -28.11 -86.31 82.27
CA ASP A 407 -28.99 -86.95 83.24
C ASP A 407 -28.89 -88.46 83.03
N ALA A 408 -28.78 -89.20 84.14
CA ALA A 408 -28.35 -90.61 84.23
C ALA A 408 -29.11 -91.63 83.36
N ALA A 409 -30.15 -91.24 82.61
CA ALA A 409 -30.94 -92.12 81.75
C ALA A 409 -30.35 -92.35 80.33
N THR A 410 -29.43 -91.52 79.84
CA THR A 410 -28.93 -91.61 78.45
C THR A 410 -27.60 -92.36 78.28
N ALA A 411 -26.91 -92.72 79.37
CA ALA A 411 -25.64 -93.46 79.31
C ALA A 411 -25.77 -94.87 78.68
N LEU A 412 -26.99 -95.44 78.62
CA LEU A 412 -27.25 -96.75 78.00
C LEU A 412 -27.64 -96.66 76.51
N GLY A 413 -28.02 -95.49 75.99
CA GLY A 413 -28.26 -95.28 74.55
C GLY A 413 -26.97 -95.13 73.72
N LEU A 414 -25.85 -94.90 74.41
CA LEU A 414 -24.55 -94.54 73.84
C LEU A 414 -23.86 -95.68 73.05
N VAL A 415 -24.27 -96.93 73.21
CA VAL A 415 -23.74 -98.06 72.42
C VAL A 415 -24.55 -98.30 71.14
N ALA A 416 -25.83 -97.93 71.10
CA ALA A 416 -26.70 -98.19 69.94
C ALA A 416 -26.48 -97.19 68.78
N VAL A 417 -26.15 -95.93 69.08
CA VAL A 417 -25.93 -94.91 68.04
C VAL A 417 -24.54 -95.00 67.40
N LEU A 418 -23.54 -95.52 68.11
CA LEU A 418 -22.19 -95.74 67.56
C LEU A 418 -22.13 -96.83 66.47
N ALA A 419 -23.18 -97.64 66.29
CA ALA A 419 -23.28 -98.66 65.23
C ALA A 419 -24.09 -98.21 63.99
N LEU A 420 -24.87 -97.12 64.04
CA LEU A 420 -25.72 -96.67 62.92
C LEU A 420 -25.13 -95.52 62.09
N GLY A 421 -23.92 -95.07 62.42
CA GLY A 421 -23.20 -93.99 61.74
C GLY A 421 -22.68 -94.29 60.32
N ALA A 422 -23.23 -95.28 59.60
CA ALA A 422 -22.71 -95.67 58.28
C ALA A 422 -23.68 -95.53 57.07
N VAL A 423 -24.99 -95.28 57.21
CA VAL A 423 -25.90 -95.36 56.02
C VAL A 423 -26.97 -94.24 55.87
N GLY A 424 -27.20 -93.34 56.84
CA GLY A 424 -28.43 -92.52 56.84
C GLY A 424 -28.44 -91.13 56.17
N ALA A 425 -27.30 -90.45 56.00
CA ALA A 425 -27.31 -88.98 55.83
C ALA A 425 -26.93 -88.46 54.42
N PHE A 426 -27.11 -89.25 53.36
CA PHE A 426 -26.77 -88.85 51.98
C PHE A 426 -27.94 -88.46 51.05
N PRO A 427 -29.23 -88.84 51.25
CA PRO A 427 -30.29 -88.44 50.31
C PRO A 427 -30.95 -87.08 50.56
N ALA A 428 -30.84 -86.47 51.74
CA ALA A 428 -31.68 -85.32 52.11
C ALA A 428 -31.26 -83.97 51.49
N LEU A 429 -30.04 -83.85 50.96
CA LEU A 429 -29.55 -82.60 50.34
C LEU A 429 -29.77 -82.53 48.82
N ARG A 430 -30.30 -83.58 48.18
CA ARG A 430 -30.53 -83.60 46.72
C ARG A 430 -31.90 -83.08 46.27
N LYS A 431 -32.84 -82.85 47.18
CA LYS A 431 -34.25 -82.49 46.84
C LYS A 431 -34.59 -80.98 46.86
N ARG A 432 -33.63 -80.08 47.10
CA ARG A 432 -33.86 -78.62 47.03
C ARG A 432 -33.24 -77.91 45.82
N GLN A 433 -32.74 -78.69 44.85
CA GLN A 433 -32.40 -78.20 43.50
C GLN A 433 -33.44 -78.69 42.48
N ALA A 434 -34.59 -78.04 42.46
CA ALA A 434 -35.46 -77.94 41.28
C ALA A 434 -36.35 -76.69 41.48
N GLY A 435 -36.11 -75.65 40.69
CA GLY A 435 -36.71 -74.30 40.83
C GLY A 435 -38.14 -74.18 40.27
N PRO A 436 -38.53 -72.93 39.95
CA PRO A 436 -38.99 -72.66 38.59
C PRO A 436 -38.14 -71.61 37.88
N ARG A 437 -38.26 -71.63 36.55
CA ARG A 437 -37.63 -70.77 35.55
C ARG A 437 -38.01 -69.31 35.67
#